data_AF-A0A0Z8UAY1-F1
#
_entry.id   AF-A0A0Z8UAY1-F1
#
_cell.length_a   1.000
_cell.length_b   1.000
_cell.length_c   1.000
_cell.angle_alpha   90.00
_cell.angle_beta   90.00
_cell.angle_gamma   90.00
#
_symmetry.space_group_name_H-M   'P 1'
#
loop_
_entity.id
_entity.type
_entity.pdbx_description
1 polymer ?
#
loop_
_entity_poly.entity_id
_entity_poly.type
_entity_poly.pdbx_seq_one_letter_code
_entity_poly.pdbx_strand_id
1 'polypeptide(L)'
;MDSRLLQMVDEFESALMDRALKVMHVVMDEKRRFPMELNKSQCAEMLLGTKDTGSFDARFNCHKDFPRIPNAREKYPRDAVIEWYHNNWQRTAI
;
A
#
# COMPACT_ATOMS: atom_id res chain seq x y z
N MET A 1 25.23 -12.26 -37.68
CA MET A 1 24.29 -11.26 -37.12
C MET A 1 23.20 -11.94 -36.33
N ASP A 2 23.27 -12.11 -35.03
CA ASP A 2 24.39 -12.29 -34.09
C ASP A 2 23.68 -12.81 -32.84
N SER A 3 23.51 -14.14 -32.72
CA SER A 3 22.76 -14.75 -31.60
C SER A 3 23.29 -14.28 -30.24
N ARG A 4 24.57 -13.92 -30.18
CA ARG A 4 25.24 -13.32 -29.02
C ARG A 4 24.72 -11.92 -28.69
N LEU A 5 24.43 -11.07 -29.68
CA LEU A 5 23.80 -9.76 -29.44
C LEU A 5 22.38 -9.93 -28.92
N LEU A 6 21.61 -10.88 -29.45
CA LEU A 6 20.27 -11.19 -28.95
C LEU A 6 20.33 -11.71 -27.50
N GLN A 7 21.24 -12.62 -27.19
CA GLN A 7 21.43 -13.14 -25.83
C GLN A 7 21.84 -12.03 -24.84
N MET A 8 22.70 -11.10 -25.25
CA MET A 8 23.08 -9.97 -24.40
C MET A 8 21.91 -9.01 -24.15
N VAL A 9 21.00 -8.85 -25.11
CA VAL A 9 19.77 -8.05 -24.92
C VAL A 9 18.83 -8.74 -23.94
N ASP A 10 18.64 -10.06 -24.04
CA ASP A 10 17.82 -10.82 -23.11
C ASP A 10 18.38 -10.77 -21.67
N GLU A 11 19.71 -10.90 -21.52
CA GLU A 11 20.39 -10.79 -20.23
C GLU A 11 20.25 -9.37 -19.64
N PHE A 12 20.32 -8.33 -20.48
CA PHE A 12 20.11 -6.95 -20.06
C PHE A 12 18.66 -6.70 -19.62
N GLU A 13 17.67 -7.18 -20.38
CA GLU A 13 16.26 -7.05 -20.04
C GLU A 13 15.94 -7.78 -18.73
N SER A 14 16.46 -9.00 -18.56
CA SER A 14 16.30 -9.75 -17.30
C SER A 14 16.90 -9.00 -16.11
N ALA A 15 18.08 -8.40 -16.28
CA ALA A 15 18.72 -7.61 -15.22
C ALA A 15 17.92 -6.33 -14.90
N LEU A 16 17.37 -5.68 -15.93
CA LEU A 16 16.53 -4.49 -15.75
C LEU A 16 15.24 -4.83 -15.02
N MET A 17 14.58 -5.94 -15.38
CA MET A 17 13.38 -6.42 -14.69
C MET A 17 13.66 -6.74 -13.22
N ASP A 18 14.77 -7.44 -12.91
CA ASP A 18 15.15 -7.75 -11.53
C ASP A 18 15.39 -6.47 -10.70
N ARG A 19 16.04 -5.45 -11.30
CA ARG A 19 16.23 -4.14 -10.67
C ARG A 19 14.91 -3.40 -10.48
N ALA A 20 14.03 -3.41 -11.48
CA ALA A 20 12.72 -2.79 -11.40
C ALA A 20 11.87 -3.42 -10.29
N LEU A 21 11.86 -4.76 -10.17
CA LEU A 21 11.17 -5.49 -9.11
C LEU A 21 11.70 -5.09 -7.71
N LYS A 22 13.03 -4.99 -7.55
CA LYS A 22 13.65 -4.54 -6.29
C LYS A 22 13.23 -3.13 -5.91
N VAL A 23 13.20 -2.20 -6.87
CA VAL A 23 12.74 -0.82 -6.62
C VAL A 23 11.25 -0.80 -6.29
N MET A 24 10.42 -1.53 -7.03
CA MET A 24 8.98 -1.64 -6.74
C MET A 24 8.74 -2.18 -5.34
N HIS A 25 9.49 -3.19 -4.89
CA HIS A 25 9.35 -3.72 -3.54
C HIS A 25 9.61 -2.65 -2.45
N VAL A 26 10.58 -1.76 -2.68
CA VAL A 26 10.87 -0.64 -1.76
C VAL A 26 9.80 0.44 -1.82
N VAL A 27 9.28 0.75 -3.01
CA VAL A 27 8.25 1.78 -3.22
C VAL A 27 6.87 1.33 -2.72
N MET A 28 6.60 0.02 -2.78
CA MET A 28 5.36 -0.60 -2.33
C MET A 28 5.38 -0.98 -0.84
N ASP A 29 6.53 -0.84 -0.16
CA ASP A 29 6.61 -1.07 1.29
C ASP A 29 5.83 0.04 2.02
N GLU A 30 4.59 -0.27 2.39
CA GLU A 30 3.67 0.62 3.12
C GLU A 30 4.30 1.20 4.39
N LYS A 31 5.20 0.44 5.03
CA LYS A 31 5.90 0.87 6.25
C LYS A 31 6.98 1.91 6.00
N ARG A 32 7.49 2.00 4.76
CA ARG A 32 8.43 3.05 4.33
C ARG A 32 7.72 4.24 3.73
N ARG A 33 6.60 4.01 3.04
CA ARG A 33 5.83 5.06 2.36
C ARG A 33 4.99 5.92 3.31
N PHE A 34 4.41 5.31 4.34
CA PHE A 34 3.48 6.01 5.24
C PHE A 34 4.05 6.19 6.65
N PRO A 35 3.76 7.32 7.34
CA PRO A 35 4.17 7.53 8.72
C PRO A 35 3.47 6.56 9.69
N MET A 36 3.99 6.42 10.91
CA MET A 36 3.36 5.58 11.95
C MET A 36 1.94 6.02 12.30
N GLU A 37 1.66 7.32 12.24
CA GLU A 37 0.34 7.89 12.47
C GLU A 37 -0.23 8.45 11.17
N LEU A 38 -1.29 7.81 10.69
CA LEU A 38 -1.97 8.18 9.46
C LEU A 38 -3.07 9.19 9.75
N ASN A 39 -3.25 10.12 8.82
CA ASN A 39 -4.51 10.86 8.68
C ASN A 39 -5.46 10.11 7.73
N LYS A 40 -6.68 10.62 7.59
CA LYS A 40 -7.74 10.03 6.77
C LYS A 40 -7.37 9.84 5.30
N SER A 41 -6.77 10.85 4.68
CA SER A 41 -6.34 10.78 3.27
C SER A 41 -5.20 9.78 3.06
N GLN A 42 -4.32 9.62 4.06
CA GLN A 42 -3.24 8.64 4.03
C GLN A 42 -3.77 7.22 4.22
N CYS A 43 -4.78 7.01 5.07
CA CYS A 43 -5.47 5.73 5.16
C CYS A 43 -6.17 5.37 3.84
N ALA A 44 -6.85 6.33 3.22
CA ALA A 44 -7.46 6.13 1.90
C ALA A 44 -6.39 5.76 0.86
N GLU A 45 -5.27 6.48 0.84
CA GLU A 45 -4.21 6.24 -0.14
C GLU A 45 -3.56 4.87 0.06
N MET A 46 -3.37 4.47 1.32
CA MET A 46 -2.79 3.17 1.68
C MET A 46 -3.73 2.01 1.34
N LEU A 47 -5.02 2.09 1.70
CA LEU A 47 -5.96 0.97 1.56
C LEU A 47 -6.65 0.91 0.18
N LEU A 48 -6.83 2.05 -0.47
CA LEU A 48 -7.58 2.16 -1.74
C LEU A 48 -6.73 2.63 -2.92
N GLY A 49 -5.50 3.09 -2.68
CA GLY A 49 -4.68 3.73 -3.72
C GLY A 49 -5.18 5.13 -4.13
N THR A 50 -6.14 5.72 -3.40
CA THR A 50 -6.73 7.03 -3.72
C THR A 50 -6.76 7.93 -2.50
N LYS A 51 -6.79 9.25 -2.67
CA LYS A 51 -6.92 10.19 -1.55
C LYS A 51 -8.39 10.49 -1.18
N ASP A 52 -9.34 9.75 -1.74
CA ASP A 52 -10.76 9.97 -1.48
C ASP A 52 -11.15 9.47 -0.08
N THR A 53 -11.46 10.43 0.80
CA THR A 53 -11.84 10.15 2.18
C THR A 53 -13.28 9.67 2.31
N GLY A 54 -14.14 9.91 1.30
CA GLY A 54 -15.54 9.46 1.31
C GLY A 54 -15.64 7.95 1.17
N SER A 55 -14.95 7.37 0.18
CA SER A 55 -14.86 5.92 0.02
C SER A 55 -14.18 5.24 1.21
N PHE A 56 -13.17 5.89 1.81
CA PHE A 56 -12.55 5.41 3.04
C PHE A 56 -13.54 5.36 4.21
N ASP A 57 -14.38 6.38 4.37
CA ASP A 57 -15.39 6.40 5.42
C ASP A 57 -16.42 5.29 5.25
N ALA A 58 -16.94 5.14 4.03
CA ALA A 58 -17.97 4.17 3.73
C ALA A 58 -17.50 2.72 3.91
N ARG A 59 -16.23 2.44 3.60
CA ARG A 59 -15.67 1.07 3.58
C ARG A 59 -14.94 0.66 4.86
N PHE A 60 -14.35 1.61 5.58
CA PHE A 60 -13.46 1.31 6.70
C PHE A 60 -13.82 2.09 7.96
N ASN A 61 -13.86 3.42 7.87
CA ASN A 61 -14.03 4.25 9.07
C ASN A 61 -15.44 4.14 9.70
N CYS A 62 -16.42 3.62 8.97
CA CYS A 62 -17.77 3.35 9.47
C CYS A 62 -17.78 2.24 10.54
N HIS A 63 -16.76 1.36 10.53
CA HIS A 63 -16.67 0.26 11.48
C HIS A 63 -16.20 0.76 12.85
N LYS A 64 -16.94 0.39 13.91
CA LYS A 64 -16.65 0.83 15.29
C LYS A 64 -15.35 0.26 15.83
N ASP A 65 -14.95 -0.91 15.35
CA ASP A 65 -13.71 -1.60 15.70
C ASP A 65 -12.53 -1.19 14.80
N PHE A 66 -12.73 -0.23 13.89
CA PHE A 66 -11.62 0.28 13.08
C PHE A 66 -10.58 0.98 13.98
N PRO A 67 -9.27 0.73 13.79
CA PRO A 67 -8.24 1.21 14.72
C PRO A 67 -8.12 2.72 14.68
N ARG A 68 -8.27 3.39 15.83
CA ARG A 68 -8.13 4.84 15.98
C ARG A 68 -7.25 5.16 17.18
N ILE A 69 -6.50 6.26 17.09
CA ILE A 69 -5.72 6.75 18.23
C ILE A 69 -6.66 7.50 19.19
N PRO A 70 -6.79 7.06 20.45
CA PRO A 70 -7.64 7.73 21.42
C PRO A 70 -7.10 9.15 21.70
N ASN A 71 -8.01 10.11 21.93
CA ASN A 71 -7.70 11.52 22.18
C ASN A 71 -7.02 12.29 21.03
N ALA A 72 -6.81 11.66 19.88
CA ALA A 72 -6.33 12.32 18.67
C ALA A 72 -7.47 12.48 17.65
N ARG A 73 -7.62 13.68 17.08
CA ARG A 73 -8.63 13.94 16.06
C ARG A 73 -8.22 13.27 14.74
N GLU A 74 -9.00 12.27 14.33
CA GLU A 74 -8.89 11.59 13.02
C GLU A 74 -7.46 11.08 12.71
N LYS A 75 -6.83 10.45 13.70
CA LYS A 75 -5.54 9.78 13.57
C LYS A 75 -5.68 8.27 13.74
N TYR A 76 -4.93 7.54 12.91
CA TYR A 76 -5.02 6.09 12.82
C TYR A 76 -3.61 5.48 12.93
N PRO A 77 -3.40 4.43 13.76
CA PRO A 77 -2.11 3.77 13.87
C PRO A 77 -1.86 2.90 12.62
N ARG A 78 -0.83 3.20 11.83
CA ARG A 78 -0.56 2.55 10.52
C ARG A 78 -0.57 1.03 10.60
N ASP A 79 0.23 0.47 11.49
CA ASP A 79 0.43 -0.98 11.54
C ASP A 79 -0.85 -1.70 11.98
N ALA A 80 -1.62 -1.10 12.90
CA ALA A 80 -2.90 -1.66 13.33
C ALA A 80 -3.98 -1.55 12.23
N VAL A 81 -3.97 -0.48 11.42
CA VAL A 81 -4.85 -0.34 10.24
C VAL A 81 -4.56 -1.43 9.22
N ILE A 82 -3.28 -1.70 8.94
CA ILE A 82 -2.86 -2.77 8.02
C ILE A 82 -3.31 -4.14 8.54
N GLU A 83 -3.03 -4.43 9.81
CA GLU A 83 -3.44 -5.69 10.44
C GLU A 83 -4.97 -5.86 10.43
N TRP A 84 -5.70 -4.81 10.79
CA TRP A 84 -7.15 -4.82 10.76
C TRP A 84 -7.66 -5.09 9.35
N TYR A 85 -7.09 -4.46 8.31
CA TYR A 85 -7.48 -4.69 6.93
C TYR A 85 -7.24 -6.15 6.50
N HIS A 86 -6.07 -6.71 6.80
CA HIS A 86 -5.78 -8.12 6.51
C HIS A 86 -6.72 -9.09 7.21
N ASN A 87 -7.19 -8.77 8.42
CA ASN A 87 -8.13 -9.62 9.15
C ASN A 87 -9.58 -9.45 8.67
N ASN A 88 -9.88 -8.40 7.93
CA ASN A 88 -11.25 -7.97 7.65
C ASN A 88 -11.53 -7.63 6.19
N TRP A 89 -10.63 -7.97 5.27
CA TRP A 89 -10.74 -7.63 3.86
C TRP A 89 -12.10 -8.04 3.27
N GLN A 90 -12.62 -9.20 3.66
CA GLN A 90 -13.91 -9.74 3.20
C GLN A 90 -15.10 -8.84 3.52
N ARG A 91 -15.11 -8.16 4.67
CA ARG A 91 -16.21 -7.26 5.06
C ARG A 91 -16.07 -5.84 4.50
N THR A 92 -14.94 -5.55 3.86
CA THR A 92 -14.61 -4.23 3.28
C THR A 92 -14.62 -4.21 1.75
N ALA A 93 -14.85 -5.38 1.14
CA ALA A 93 -15.17 -5.52 -0.26
C ALA A 93 -16.64 -5.12 -0.45
N ILE A 94 -16.86 -4.03 -1.20
CA ILE A 94 -18.16 -3.67 -1.78
C ILE A 94 -18.17 -4.22 -3.20
#